data_AF-B1ZGJ7-F1
#
_entry.id   AF-B1ZGJ7-F1
#
_cell.length_a   1.000
_cell.length_b   1.000
_cell.length_c   1.000
_cell.angle_alpha   90.00
_cell.angle_beta   90.00
_cell.angle_gamma   90.00
#
_symmetry.space_group_name_H-M   'P 1'
#
loop_
_entity.id
_entity.type
_entity.pdbx_description
1 polymer ?
#
loop_
_entity_poly.entity_id
_entity_poly.type
_entity_poly.pdbx_seq_one_letter_code
_entity_poly.pdbx_strand_id
1 'polypeptide(L)'
;MAVRQQSRSERGQLDLFRALPGEFAARDAQDLMAYPFFSLSKSHRTAPIDFCAGDVSIRVEAVPDHGMATIWDADILIWAASQIVEARDAGLRTSRLMIATPYEILKFIGRGTSLRDYQRLKAALDRLQSTTICTSIRQPAEGRRHRFSWINEWKERTDRNGKPDGIELIVPDWFYQAVLDDALVLTIDRAYFDLTGGLDRWLYRIVRKHGGRQRKGWRFDFRHLHQKSGALSPFKRFAFELRDIIRRQPLPGYTLFLEIDAGGRTLLAFEPIPTCGKAVDGFVPSGTRGRVPSGTAPSCQREPKRALTHDTKSENRVLNLESNRESNFEERARDVENLVRQAANALSVTGKRRANPSAPASTGSGTADAHSLPQLPFDPRAGGRR
;
A
#
# COMPACT_ATOMS: atom_id res chain seq x y z
N MET A 1 -17.77 -28.95 37.21
CA MET A 1 -17.84 -27.51 36.88
C MET A 1 -17.14 -27.30 35.55
N ALA A 2 -17.89 -27.03 34.48
CA ALA A 2 -17.30 -26.81 33.16
C ALA A 2 -16.66 -25.42 33.12
N VAL A 3 -15.35 -25.38 32.88
CA VAL A 3 -14.59 -24.14 32.66
C VAL A 3 -15.13 -23.51 31.38
N ARG A 4 -15.89 -22.44 31.54
CA ARG A 4 -16.36 -21.59 30.44
C ARG A 4 -15.11 -20.93 29.86
N GLN A 5 -14.56 -21.50 28.78
CA GLN A 5 -13.58 -20.81 27.96
C GLN A 5 -14.26 -19.58 27.37
N GLN A 6 -14.18 -18.45 28.08
CA GLN A 6 -14.43 -17.14 27.50
C GLN A 6 -13.41 -17.02 26.37
N SER A 7 -13.88 -17.15 25.13
CA SER A 7 -13.10 -16.80 23.96
C SER A 7 -12.59 -15.38 24.19
N ARG A 8 -11.28 -15.23 24.43
CA ARG A 8 -10.64 -13.91 24.49
C ARG A 8 -10.91 -13.26 23.14
N SER A 9 -11.82 -12.28 23.09
CA SER A 9 -12.09 -11.52 21.87
C SER A 9 -10.77 -10.98 21.30
N GLU A 10 -10.66 -10.83 19.98
CA GLU A 10 -9.47 -10.26 19.32
C GLU A 10 -9.02 -8.96 20.03
N ARG A 11 -10.01 -8.15 20.41
CA ARG A 11 -9.86 -6.95 21.24
C ARG A 11 -9.12 -7.17 22.57
N GLY A 12 -9.39 -8.24 23.30
CA GLY A 12 -8.73 -8.53 24.58
C GLY A 12 -7.26 -8.97 24.44
N GLN A 13 -6.78 -9.15 23.21
CA GLN A 13 -5.42 -9.59 22.90
C GLN A 13 -4.56 -8.47 22.28
N LEU A 14 -5.17 -7.35 21.85
CA LEU A 14 -4.49 -6.23 21.21
C LEU A 14 -4.18 -5.12 22.22
N ASP A 15 -2.94 -4.65 22.22
CA ASP A 15 -2.55 -3.45 22.96
C ASP A 15 -3.23 -2.21 22.37
N LEU A 16 -3.48 -1.20 23.19
CA LEU A 16 -4.13 0.03 22.75
C LEU A 16 -3.11 0.97 22.07
N PHE A 17 -3.40 1.40 20.84
CA PHE A 17 -2.65 2.48 20.15
C PHE A 17 -3.49 3.76 20.10
N ARG A 18 -3.02 4.82 20.78
CA ARG A 18 -3.65 6.15 20.72
C ARG A 18 -3.05 6.95 19.56
N ALA A 19 -3.93 7.58 18.77
CA ALA A 19 -3.57 8.51 17.71
C ALA A 19 -2.58 9.57 18.20
N LEU A 20 -1.51 9.80 17.43
CA LEU A 20 -0.54 10.85 17.72
C LEU A 20 -1.09 12.23 17.35
N PRO A 21 -0.84 13.26 18.17
CA PRO A 21 -1.12 14.65 17.82
C PRO A 21 0.00 15.19 16.90
N GLY A 22 -0.35 16.00 15.90
CA GLY A 22 0.63 16.73 15.09
C GLY A 22 0.36 16.70 13.59
N GLU A 23 1.23 17.40 12.86
CA GLU A 23 1.18 17.53 11.40
C GLU A 23 2.27 16.64 10.79
N PHE A 24 1.97 15.35 10.63
CA PHE A 24 2.86 14.40 9.96
C PHE A 24 2.43 14.17 8.50
N ALA A 25 3.34 13.62 7.72
CA ALA A 25 3.11 13.41 6.30
C ALA A 25 2.07 12.32 6.05
N ALA A 26 1.16 12.54 5.11
CA ALA A 26 0.18 11.55 4.72
C ALA A 26 0.86 10.35 4.03
N ARG A 27 0.51 9.14 4.45
CA ARG A 27 1.03 7.86 3.99
C ARG A 27 -0.11 6.99 3.49
N ASP A 28 0.06 6.40 2.31
CA ASP A 28 -0.90 5.51 1.70
C ASP A 28 -0.25 4.17 1.38
N ALA A 29 -1.04 3.09 1.47
CA ALA A 29 -0.57 1.75 1.18
C ALA A 29 -0.59 1.52 -0.34
N GLN A 30 0.54 1.06 -0.91
CA GLN A 30 0.73 0.94 -2.35
C GLN A 30 -0.29 0.03 -3.04
N ASP A 31 -0.79 -0.99 -2.35
CA ASP A 31 -1.85 -1.86 -2.89
C ASP A 31 -3.15 -1.11 -3.14
N LEU A 32 -3.55 -0.25 -2.20
CA LEU A 32 -4.74 0.58 -2.32
C LEU A 32 -4.59 1.63 -3.43
N MET A 33 -3.35 1.92 -3.83
CA MET A 33 -3.03 2.79 -4.95
C MET A 33 -3.01 2.06 -6.30
N ALA A 34 -2.83 0.75 -6.28
CA ALA A 34 -2.60 -0.07 -7.47
C ALA A 34 -3.87 -0.68 -8.04
N TYR A 35 -4.84 -1.00 -7.18
CA TYR A 35 -5.94 -1.89 -7.49
C TYR A 35 -7.31 -1.32 -7.08
N PRO A 36 -8.40 -1.74 -7.75
CA PRO A 36 -9.72 -1.17 -7.53
C PRO A 36 -10.40 -1.78 -6.31
N PHE A 37 -10.10 -1.24 -5.13
CA PHE A 37 -10.73 -1.66 -3.87
C PHE A 37 -11.97 -0.86 -3.47
N PHE A 38 -12.25 0.25 -4.15
CA PHE A 38 -13.26 1.22 -3.74
C PHE A 38 -14.15 1.64 -4.91
N SER A 39 -15.41 1.98 -4.61
CA SER A 39 -16.27 2.67 -5.56
C SER A 39 -15.72 4.07 -5.87
N LEU A 40 -15.64 4.42 -7.16
CA LEU A 40 -15.21 5.75 -7.63
C LEU A 40 -16.36 6.78 -7.67
N SER A 41 -17.58 6.37 -7.33
CA SER A 41 -18.75 7.23 -7.27
C SER A 41 -19.26 7.34 -5.83
N LYS A 42 -19.86 8.50 -5.50
CA LYS A 42 -20.58 8.72 -4.23
C LYS A 42 -21.96 8.05 -4.21
N SER A 43 -22.42 7.54 -5.35
CA SER A 43 -23.67 6.81 -5.45
C SER A 43 -23.60 5.50 -4.68
N HIS A 44 -24.70 5.14 -4.05
CA HIS A 44 -24.85 3.86 -3.39
C HIS A 44 -24.65 2.70 -4.38
N ARG A 45 -23.55 1.95 -4.23
CA ARG A 45 -23.17 0.84 -5.12
C ARG A 45 -23.26 -0.48 -4.35
N THR A 46 -24.06 -1.41 -4.85
CA THR A 46 -24.12 -2.80 -4.38
C THR A 46 -23.51 -3.79 -5.36
N ALA A 47 -23.41 -3.41 -6.65
CA ALA A 47 -22.76 -4.21 -7.66
C ALA A 47 -21.28 -4.44 -7.31
N PRO A 48 -20.79 -5.69 -7.30
CA PRO A 48 -19.42 -6.00 -6.88
C PRO A 48 -18.36 -5.38 -7.79
N ILE A 49 -17.14 -5.27 -7.29
CA ILE A 49 -15.95 -5.07 -8.13
C ILE A 49 -15.31 -6.44 -8.30
N ASP A 50 -15.27 -6.94 -9.54
CA ASP A 50 -14.53 -8.13 -9.91
C ASP A 50 -13.35 -7.72 -10.80
N PHE A 51 -12.14 -7.89 -10.29
CA PHE A 51 -10.91 -7.52 -10.97
C PHE A 51 -9.96 -8.71 -11.04
N CYS A 52 -9.48 -9.00 -12.25
CA CYS A 52 -8.48 -10.01 -12.52
C CYS A 52 -7.41 -9.44 -13.46
N ALA A 53 -6.14 -9.57 -13.09
CA ALA A 53 -5.00 -9.21 -13.93
C ALA A 53 -3.78 -10.05 -13.57
N GLY A 54 -3.32 -10.89 -14.50
CA GLY A 54 -2.31 -11.91 -14.21
C GLY A 54 -2.78 -12.82 -13.07
N ASP A 55 -1.92 -13.05 -12.08
CA ASP A 55 -2.22 -13.88 -10.90
C ASP A 55 -2.96 -13.12 -9.78
N VAL A 56 -3.26 -11.84 -10.01
CA VAL A 56 -4.00 -11.01 -9.06
C VAL A 56 -5.50 -11.10 -9.34
N SER A 57 -6.23 -11.55 -8.33
CA SER A 57 -7.69 -11.54 -8.28
C SER A 57 -8.15 -10.72 -7.08
N ILE A 58 -9.18 -9.91 -7.29
CA ILE A 58 -9.83 -9.10 -6.26
C ILE A 58 -11.32 -9.13 -6.50
N ARG A 59 -12.07 -9.44 -5.45
CA ARG A 59 -13.52 -9.31 -5.39
C ARG A 59 -13.88 -8.40 -4.22
N VAL A 60 -14.64 -7.34 -4.49
CA VAL A 60 -15.16 -6.42 -3.48
C VAL A 60 -16.68 -6.50 -3.50
N GLU A 61 -17.25 -6.84 -2.34
CA GLU A 61 -18.68 -7.06 -2.14
C GLU A 61 -19.21 -6.09 -1.10
N ALA A 62 -20.45 -5.64 -1.28
CA ALA A 62 -21.08 -4.66 -0.42
C ALA A 62 -22.40 -5.19 0.14
N VAL A 63 -22.73 -4.79 1.36
CA VAL A 63 -24.05 -5.04 1.96
C VAL A 63 -25.05 -4.00 1.43
N PRO A 64 -26.28 -4.39 1.05
CA PRO A 64 -27.30 -3.47 0.52
C PRO A 64 -27.62 -2.26 1.40
N ASP A 65 -27.57 -2.39 2.73
CA ASP A 65 -27.97 -1.30 3.63
C ASP A 65 -26.97 -0.13 3.63
N HIS A 66 -25.67 -0.44 3.54
CA HIS A 66 -24.60 0.57 3.62
C HIS A 66 -24.02 0.93 2.25
N GLY A 67 -24.04 -0.01 1.30
CA GLY A 67 -23.35 0.11 0.02
C GLY A 67 -21.83 -0.04 0.16
N MET A 68 -21.15 -0.04 -0.98
CA MET A 68 -19.71 -0.25 -1.06
C MET A 68 -18.93 0.95 -0.53
N ALA A 69 -17.83 0.67 0.17
CA ALA A 69 -16.83 1.67 0.53
C ALA A 69 -16.34 2.42 -0.72
N THR A 70 -16.35 3.73 -0.62
CA THR A 70 -16.00 4.65 -1.70
C THR A 70 -14.56 5.12 -1.53
N ILE A 71 -13.99 5.70 -2.60
CA ILE A 71 -12.62 6.22 -2.56
C ILE A 71 -12.45 7.39 -1.57
N TRP A 72 -13.53 8.03 -1.14
CA TRP A 72 -13.49 9.03 -0.06
C TRP A 72 -13.36 8.38 1.33
N ASP A 73 -13.88 7.18 1.51
CA ASP A 73 -13.76 6.44 2.77
C ASP A 73 -12.31 5.97 2.99
N ALA A 74 -11.55 5.78 1.90
CA ALA A 74 -10.12 5.47 1.95
C ALA A 74 -9.28 6.56 2.64
N ASP A 75 -9.79 7.79 2.79
CA ASP A 75 -9.11 8.85 3.54
C ASP A 75 -8.86 8.43 5.01
N ILE A 76 -9.77 7.64 5.59
CA ILE A 76 -9.63 7.10 6.96
C ILE A 76 -8.47 6.09 7.02
N LEU A 77 -8.28 5.29 5.98
CA LEU A 77 -7.18 4.34 5.90
C LEU A 77 -5.84 5.05 5.69
N ILE A 78 -5.81 6.13 4.91
CA ILE A 78 -4.63 6.99 4.78
C ILE A 78 -4.27 7.60 6.15
N TRP A 79 -5.24 8.09 6.91
CA TRP A 79 -5.02 8.55 8.29
C TRP A 79 -4.44 7.44 9.18
N ALA A 80 -5.05 6.25 9.16
CA ALA A 80 -4.61 5.12 9.98
C ALA A 80 -3.17 4.69 9.64
N ALA A 81 -2.85 4.56 8.35
CA ALA A 81 -1.50 4.25 7.88
C ALA A 81 -0.48 5.30 8.32
N SER A 82 -0.84 6.58 8.18
CA SER A 82 0.03 7.70 8.57
C SER A 82 0.37 7.65 10.07
N GLN A 83 -0.63 7.37 10.92
CA GLN A 83 -0.41 7.25 12.37
C GLN A 83 0.49 6.08 12.74
N ILE A 84 0.26 4.91 12.13
CA ILE A 84 1.05 3.70 12.41
C ILE A 84 2.51 3.91 11.98
N VAL A 85 2.73 4.47 10.78
CA VAL A 85 4.07 4.76 10.26
C VAL A 85 4.79 5.77 11.13
N GLU A 86 4.14 6.89 11.48
CA GLU A 86 4.73 7.92 12.32
C GLU A 86 5.11 7.38 13.71
N ALA A 87 4.22 6.60 14.34
CA ALA A 87 4.50 5.99 15.64
C ALA A 87 5.66 4.99 15.57
N ARG A 88 5.70 4.15 14.53
CA ARG A 88 6.79 3.20 14.32
C ARG A 88 8.12 3.92 14.09
N ASP A 89 8.14 4.97 13.27
CA ASP A 89 9.33 5.76 12.96
C ASP A 89 9.85 6.51 14.21
N ALA A 90 8.94 6.89 15.11
CA ALA A 90 9.26 7.44 16.43
C ALA A 90 9.66 6.38 17.48
N GLY A 91 9.72 5.09 17.12
CA GLY A 91 10.07 3.99 18.03
C GLY A 91 8.97 3.65 19.06
N LEU A 92 7.75 4.11 18.84
CA LEU A 92 6.59 3.81 19.68
C LEU A 92 5.98 2.46 19.31
N ARG A 93 5.36 1.79 20.29
CA ARG A 93 4.61 0.56 20.01
C ARG A 93 3.32 0.87 19.25
N THR A 94 3.16 0.26 18.10
CA THR A 94 1.95 0.34 17.28
C THR A 94 1.02 -0.84 17.54
N SER A 95 -0.27 -0.66 17.24
CA SER A 95 -1.27 -1.72 17.31
C SER A 95 -2.35 -1.53 16.27
N ARG A 96 -3.05 -2.63 15.96
CA ARG A 96 -4.25 -2.64 15.12
C ARG A 96 -5.45 -1.99 15.79
N LEU A 97 -5.51 -2.00 17.13
CA LEU A 97 -6.55 -1.33 17.92
C LEU A 97 -6.18 0.14 18.10
N MET A 98 -6.83 1.01 17.33
CA MET A 98 -6.58 2.45 17.31
C MET A 98 -7.68 3.22 18.06
N ILE A 99 -7.30 4.25 18.81
CA ILE A 99 -8.23 5.22 19.41
C ILE A 99 -7.91 6.64 18.94
N ALA A 100 -8.95 7.35 18.54
CA ALA A 100 -8.88 8.75 18.13
C ALA A 100 -10.19 9.47 18.39
N THR A 101 -10.17 10.79 18.42
CA THR A 101 -11.38 11.61 18.35
C THR A 101 -11.83 11.79 16.89
N PRO A 102 -13.14 11.97 16.63
CA PRO A 102 -13.64 12.36 15.30
C PRO A 102 -12.94 13.62 14.77
N TYR A 103 -12.66 14.57 15.67
CA TYR A 103 -11.97 15.82 15.34
C TYR A 103 -10.56 15.58 14.77
N GLU A 104 -9.77 14.71 15.40
CA GLU A 104 -8.40 14.39 14.94
C GLU A 104 -8.41 13.74 13.55
N ILE A 105 -9.31 12.77 13.33
CA ILE A 105 -9.45 12.12 12.01
C ILE A 105 -9.81 13.16 10.96
N LEU A 106 -10.92 13.90 11.18
CA LEU A 106 -11.47 14.84 10.20
C LEU A 106 -10.51 15.98 9.88
N LYS A 107 -9.83 16.53 10.90
CA LYS A 107 -8.82 17.57 10.71
C LYS A 107 -7.66 17.07 9.86
N PHE A 108 -7.18 15.84 10.12
CA PHE A 108 -6.08 15.25 9.34
C PHE A 108 -6.44 15.11 7.86
N ILE A 109 -7.65 14.61 7.56
CA ILE A 109 -8.12 14.37 6.18
C ILE A 109 -8.72 15.63 5.51
N GLY A 110 -8.52 16.82 6.09
CA GLY A 110 -8.97 18.09 5.50
C GLY A 110 -10.50 18.26 5.43
N ARG A 111 -11.25 17.66 6.35
CA ARG A 111 -12.72 17.75 6.41
C ARG A 111 -13.18 18.75 7.47
N GLY A 112 -14.39 19.27 7.27
CA GLY A 112 -15.08 20.07 8.28
C GLY A 112 -15.38 19.25 9.55
N THR A 113 -15.63 19.96 10.64
CA THR A 113 -15.91 19.37 11.96
C THR A 113 -17.35 19.66 12.40
N SER A 114 -18.26 19.77 11.44
CA SER A 114 -19.68 19.96 11.72
C SER A 114 -20.35 18.65 12.15
N LEU A 115 -21.55 18.74 12.75
CA LEU A 115 -22.37 17.55 13.05
C LEU A 115 -22.58 16.66 11.81
N ARG A 116 -22.78 17.29 10.64
CA ARG A 116 -22.96 16.59 9.36
C ARG A 116 -21.70 15.82 8.96
N ASP A 117 -20.51 16.40 9.19
CA ASP A 117 -19.25 15.73 8.88
C ASP A 117 -18.99 14.56 9.83
N TYR A 118 -19.41 14.69 11.09
CA TYR A 118 -19.33 13.60 12.06
C TYR A 118 -20.26 12.44 11.68
N GLN A 119 -21.49 12.73 11.25
CA GLN A 119 -22.40 11.70 10.72
C GLN A 119 -21.85 11.03 9.47
N ARG A 120 -21.17 11.78 8.58
CA ARG A 120 -20.51 11.23 7.40
C ARG A 120 -19.34 10.33 7.74
N LEU A 121 -18.56 10.67 8.78
CA LEU A 121 -17.49 9.81 9.29
C LEU A 121 -18.05 8.47 9.78
N LYS A 122 -19.14 8.49 10.56
CA LYS A 122 -19.82 7.27 11.02
C LYS A 122 -20.27 6.41 9.84
N ALA A 123 -20.97 7.02 8.87
CA ALA A 123 -21.41 6.31 7.67
C ALA A 123 -20.24 5.76 6.84
N ALA A 124 -19.08 6.41 6.83
CA ALA A 124 -17.86 5.92 6.20
C ALA A 124 -17.28 4.70 6.94
N LEU A 125 -17.25 4.73 8.27
CA LEU A 125 -16.83 3.59 9.08
C LEU A 125 -17.76 2.38 8.88
N ASP A 126 -19.07 2.60 8.82
CA ASP A 126 -20.06 1.55 8.52
C ASP A 126 -19.82 0.92 7.14
N ARG A 127 -19.58 1.75 6.10
CA ARG A 127 -19.23 1.25 4.76
C ARG A 127 -17.91 0.47 4.75
N LEU A 128 -16.89 0.95 5.45
CA LEU A 128 -15.59 0.27 5.54
C LEU A 128 -15.69 -1.07 6.28
N GLN A 129 -16.55 -1.16 7.29
CA GLN A 129 -16.79 -2.40 8.05
C GLN A 129 -17.62 -3.42 7.26
N SER A 130 -18.66 -2.95 6.56
CA SER A 130 -19.59 -3.81 5.81
C SER A 130 -19.09 -4.22 4.41
N THR A 131 -18.08 -3.54 3.86
CA THR A 131 -17.46 -3.91 2.58
C THR A 131 -16.50 -5.09 2.77
N THR A 132 -16.80 -6.21 2.13
CA THR A 132 -15.96 -7.41 2.17
C THR A 132 -15.04 -7.47 0.96
N ILE A 133 -13.75 -7.72 1.20
CA ILE A 133 -12.73 -7.90 0.16
C ILE A 133 -12.24 -9.34 0.20
N CYS A 134 -12.09 -9.94 -0.97
CA CYS A 134 -11.40 -11.21 -1.18
C CYS A 134 -10.29 -11.01 -2.20
N THR A 135 -9.03 -11.30 -1.86
CA THR A 135 -7.89 -11.05 -2.74
C THR A 135 -6.81 -12.12 -2.69
N SER A 136 -6.11 -12.35 -3.80
CA SER A 136 -4.86 -13.13 -3.87
C SER A 136 -3.60 -12.30 -3.60
N ILE A 137 -3.70 -10.99 -3.36
CA ILE A 137 -2.55 -10.12 -3.10
C ILE A 137 -1.86 -10.50 -1.79
N ARG A 138 -0.53 -10.60 -1.85
CA ARG A 138 0.35 -11.08 -0.76
C ARG A 138 -0.02 -12.48 -0.26
N GLN A 139 -0.58 -13.33 -1.12
CA GLN A 139 -0.80 -14.74 -0.84
C GLN A 139 0.24 -15.57 -1.63
N PRO A 140 1.33 -16.05 -1.00
CA PRO A 140 2.43 -16.71 -1.70
C PRO A 140 2.09 -18.12 -2.18
N ALA A 141 1.08 -18.76 -1.58
CA ALA A 141 0.62 -20.08 -1.98
C ALA A 141 -0.50 -19.96 -3.02
N GLU A 142 -0.34 -20.66 -4.14
CA GLU A 142 -1.30 -20.69 -5.23
C GLU A 142 -2.69 -21.10 -4.73
N GLY A 143 -3.72 -20.38 -5.16
CA GLY A 143 -5.11 -20.62 -4.76
C GLY A 143 -5.50 -20.09 -3.36
N ARG A 144 -4.56 -19.62 -2.52
CA ARG A 144 -4.94 -18.94 -1.27
C ARG A 144 -5.53 -17.56 -1.56
N ARG A 145 -6.65 -17.27 -0.90
CA ARG A 145 -7.30 -15.95 -0.91
C ARG A 145 -7.48 -15.48 0.51
N HIS A 146 -7.22 -14.20 0.73
CA HIS A 146 -7.48 -13.57 2.01
C HIS A 146 -8.78 -12.78 1.95
N ARG A 147 -9.65 -12.98 2.93
CA ARG A 147 -10.93 -12.28 3.05
C ARG A 147 -10.97 -11.43 4.31
N PHE A 148 -11.30 -10.15 4.17
CA PHE A 148 -11.34 -9.20 5.27
C PHE A 148 -12.26 -8.00 4.94
N SER A 149 -12.57 -7.20 5.95
CA SER A 149 -13.17 -5.86 5.80
C SER A 149 -12.13 -4.79 6.13
N TRP A 150 -12.28 -3.57 5.59
CA TRP A 150 -11.31 -2.48 5.84
C TRP A 150 -11.24 -2.05 7.30
N ILE A 151 -12.33 -2.25 8.05
CA ILE A 151 -12.40 -2.09 9.49
C ILE A 151 -13.05 -3.36 10.04
N ASN A 152 -12.37 -4.08 10.93
CA ASN A 152 -12.92 -5.30 11.53
C ASN A 152 -14.01 -4.96 12.56
N GLU A 153 -13.74 -3.94 13.37
CA GLU A 153 -14.61 -3.49 14.45
C GLU A 153 -14.41 -2.00 14.66
N TRP A 154 -15.49 -1.25 14.92
CA TRP A 154 -15.39 0.11 15.43
C TRP A 154 -16.48 0.37 16.49
N LYS A 155 -16.21 1.29 17.42
CA LYS A 155 -17.12 1.68 18.50
C LYS A 155 -16.99 3.16 18.80
N GLU A 156 -18.11 3.79 19.09
CA GLU A 156 -18.12 5.09 19.73
C GLU A 156 -17.80 4.92 21.21
N ARG A 157 -16.92 5.78 21.72
CA ARG A 157 -16.66 5.89 23.15
C ARG A 157 -17.55 6.97 23.69
N THR A 158 -18.06 6.72 24.88
CA THR A 158 -18.82 7.69 25.65
C THR A 158 -18.15 7.81 27.01
N ASP A 159 -17.98 9.03 27.49
CA ASP A 159 -17.49 9.28 28.84
C ASP A 159 -18.54 8.84 29.88
N ARG A 160 -18.17 8.93 31.16
CA ARG A 160 -19.04 8.57 32.29
C ARG A 160 -20.32 9.42 32.38
N ASN A 161 -20.36 10.56 31.69
CA ASN A 161 -21.46 11.52 31.68
C ASN A 161 -22.33 11.39 30.42
N GLY A 162 -22.09 10.40 29.56
CA GLY A 162 -22.86 10.21 28.33
C GLY A 162 -22.38 11.05 27.14
N LYS A 163 -21.25 11.75 27.25
CA LYS A 163 -20.70 12.59 26.18
C LYS A 163 -19.75 11.78 25.28
N PRO A 164 -19.76 11.97 23.94
CA PRO A 164 -18.82 11.30 23.04
C PRO A 164 -17.35 11.57 23.43
N ASP A 165 -16.58 10.51 23.71
CA ASP A 165 -15.17 10.49 24.16
C ASP A 165 -14.22 9.86 23.12
N GLY A 166 -14.66 9.81 21.87
CA GLY A 166 -13.85 9.35 20.74
C GLY A 166 -14.41 8.12 20.03
N ILE A 167 -13.56 7.53 19.20
CA ILE A 167 -13.82 6.35 18.39
C ILE A 167 -12.68 5.37 18.63
N GLU A 168 -13.04 4.10 18.81
CA GLU A 168 -12.11 2.98 18.77
C GLU A 168 -12.34 2.21 17.48
N LEU A 169 -11.28 1.80 16.80
CA LEU A 169 -11.36 0.99 15.59
C LEU A 169 -10.24 -0.05 15.52
N ILE A 170 -10.54 -1.18 14.89
CA ILE A 170 -9.59 -2.27 14.65
C ILE A 170 -9.39 -2.39 13.14
N VAL A 171 -8.18 -2.07 12.66
CA VAL A 171 -7.80 -2.30 11.27
C VAL A 171 -7.48 -3.79 11.03
N PRO A 172 -7.73 -4.35 9.83
CA PRO A 172 -7.44 -5.74 9.52
C PRO A 172 -5.93 -6.00 9.51
N ASP A 173 -5.54 -7.24 9.85
CA ASP A 173 -4.14 -7.65 9.86
C ASP A 173 -3.48 -7.41 8.50
N TRP A 174 -4.17 -7.77 7.42
CA TRP A 174 -3.69 -7.59 6.05
C TRP A 174 -3.28 -6.15 5.73
N PHE A 175 -4.02 -5.16 6.25
CA PHE A 175 -3.68 -3.75 6.07
C PHE A 175 -2.54 -3.35 7.00
N TYR A 176 -2.59 -3.76 8.27
CA TYR A 176 -1.57 -3.45 9.26
C TYR A 176 -0.18 -3.97 8.85
N GLN A 177 -0.08 -5.23 8.41
CA GLN A 177 1.17 -5.80 7.91
C GLN A 177 1.71 -5.04 6.68
N ALA A 178 0.83 -4.57 5.80
CA ALA A 178 1.22 -3.76 4.65
C ALA A 178 1.80 -2.40 5.06
N VAL A 179 1.24 -1.81 6.11
CA VAL A 179 1.67 -0.49 6.61
C VAL A 179 2.97 -0.59 7.39
N LEU A 180 3.22 -1.70 8.09
CA LEU A 180 4.47 -1.92 8.80
C LEU A 180 5.67 -2.16 7.87
N ASP A 181 5.42 -2.67 6.65
CA ASP A 181 6.44 -2.83 5.62
C ASP A 181 6.68 -1.50 4.87
N ASP A 182 7.82 -0.87 5.12
CA ASP A 182 8.23 0.38 4.47
C ASP A 182 8.22 0.32 2.94
N ALA A 183 8.50 -0.84 2.37
CA ALA A 183 8.51 -1.01 0.92
C ALA A 183 7.11 -0.92 0.31
N LEU A 184 6.05 -0.99 1.13
CA LEU A 184 4.65 -1.00 0.73
C LEU A 184 3.89 0.29 1.07
N VAL A 185 4.57 1.31 1.59
CA VAL A 185 3.96 2.61 1.90
C VAL A 185 4.57 3.69 1.02
N LEU A 186 3.75 4.62 0.53
CA LEU A 186 4.21 5.84 -0.12
C LEU A 186 3.65 7.05 0.60
N THR A 187 4.48 8.09 0.73
CA THR A 187 3.98 9.39 1.13
C THR A 187 3.23 10.04 -0.01
N ILE A 188 2.15 10.73 0.31
CA ILE A 188 1.31 11.47 -0.63
C ILE A 188 1.29 12.95 -0.27
N ASP A 189 0.99 13.78 -1.26
CA ASP A 189 0.79 15.22 -1.08
C ASP A 189 -0.51 15.47 -0.31
N ARG A 190 -0.51 16.42 0.64
CA ARG A 190 -1.70 16.75 1.43
C ARG A 190 -2.81 17.35 0.59
N ALA A 191 -2.50 18.02 -0.51
CA ALA A 191 -3.48 18.51 -1.48
C ALA A 191 -4.29 17.37 -2.14
N TYR A 192 -3.91 16.10 -1.95
CA TYR A 192 -4.75 14.95 -2.29
C TYR A 192 -6.15 15.06 -1.68
N PHE A 193 -6.27 15.52 -0.43
CA PHE A 193 -7.55 15.57 0.27
C PHE A 193 -8.51 16.60 -0.37
N ASP A 194 -7.98 17.59 -1.08
CA ASP A 194 -8.74 18.62 -1.80
C ASP A 194 -9.35 18.12 -3.11
N LEU A 195 -8.90 16.96 -3.61
CA LEU A 195 -9.47 16.35 -4.81
C LEU A 195 -10.94 15.99 -4.58
N THR A 196 -11.83 16.55 -5.40
CA THR A 196 -13.29 16.43 -5.21
C THR A 196 -13.90 15.25 -5.95
N GLY A 197 -13.34 14.87 -7.10
CA GLY A 197 -13.80 13.78 -7.95
C GLY A 197 -13.16 12.44 -7.62
N GLY A 198 -13.94 11.36 -7.75
CA GLY A 198 -13.46 10.02 -7.42
C GLY A 198 -12.45 9.48 -8.43
N LEU A 199 -12.61 9.82 -9.71
CA LEU A 199 -11.64 9.49 -10.75
C LEU A 199 -10.33 10.29 -10.58
N ASP A 200 -10.39 11.57 -10.17
CA ASP A 200 -9.23 12.39 -9.87
C ASP A 200 -8.39 11.76 -8.73
N ARG A 201 -9.04 11.34 -7.63
CA ARG A 201 -8.40 10.67 -6.49
C ARG A 201 -7.77 9.34 -6.87
N TRP A 202 -8.49 8.52 -7.62
CA TRP A 202 -7.98 7.24 -8.09
C TRP A 202 -6.78 7.43 -9.02
N LEU A 203 -6.88 8.38 -9.94
CA LEU A 203 -5.81 8.66 -10.88
C LEU A 203 -4.57 9.18 -10.17
N TYR A 204 -4.72 10.06 -9.19
CA TYR A 204 -3.61 10.51 -8.35
C TYR A 204 -2.86 9.35 -7.71
N ARG A 205 -3.59 8.38 -7.14
CA ARG A 205 -2.97 7.20 -6.53
C ARG A 205 -2.20 6.36 -7.55
N ILE A 206 -2.78 6.11 -8.72
CA ILE A 206 -2.12 5.37 -9.81
C ILE A 206 -0.85 6.09 -10.27
N VAL A 207 -0.96 7.40 -10.50
CA VAL A 207 0.14 8.27 -10.92
C VAL A 207 1.23 8.29 -9.85
N ARG A 208 0.89 8.47 -8.57
CA ARG A 208 1.88 8.50 -7.48
C ARG A 208 2.61 7.18 -7.31
N LYS A 209 1.92 6.04 -7.47
CA LYS A 209 2.56 4.72 -7.44
C LYS A 209 3.58 4.55 -8.57
N HIS A 210 3.24 4.99 -9.78
CA HIS A 210 4.07 4.76 -10.98
C HIS A 210 5.07 5.90 -11.24
N GLY A 211 4.82 7.09 -10.71
CA GLY A 211 5.55 8.33 -11.00
C GLY A 211 6.74 8.62 -10.11
N GLY A 212 7.18 7.66 -9.28
CA GLY A 212 8.29 7.84 -8.36
C GLY A 212 9.61 8.20 -9.07
N ARG A 213 10.43 7.20 -9.42
CA ARG A 213 11.80 7.43 -9.94
C ARG A 213 11.86 7.71 -11.45
N GLN A 214 10.72 7.80 -12.12
CA GLN A 214 10.67 7.89 -13.57
C GLN A 214 10.71 9.35 -14.04
N ARG A 215 11.93 9.89 -14.18
CA ARG A 215 12.18 11.26 -14.64
C ARG A 215 11.57 11.59 -16.01
N LYS A 216 11.38 10.57 -16.86
CA LYS A 216 10.76 10.70 -18.20
C LYS A 216 9.24 10.49 -18.18
N GLY A 217 8.65 10.40 -17.00
CA GLY A 217 7.24 10.10 -16.82
C GLY A 217 6.86 8.67 -17.16
N TRP A 218 5.56 8.41 -17.18
CA TRP A 218 4.97 7.13 -17.54
C TRP A 218 3.78 7.34 -18.47
N ARG A 219 3.44 6.30 -19.25
CA ARG A 219 2.32 6.28 -20.20
C ARG A 219 1.37 5.15 -19.86
N PHE A 220 0.08 5.46 -19.85
CA PHE A 220 -0.98 4.47 -19.71
C PHE A 220 -1.95 4.57 -20.87
N ASP A 221 -2.27 3.43 -21.47
CA ASP A 221 -3.40 3.35 -22.39
C ASP A 221 -4.72 3.58 -21.66
N PHE A 222 -5.63 4.34 -22.29
CA PHE A 222 -6.93 4.68 -21.72
C PHE A 222 -7.80 3.45 -21.43
N ARG A 223 -7.76 2.41 -22.29
CA ARG A 223 -8.52 1.17 -22.07
C ARG A 223 -7.95 0.39 -20.90
N HIS A 224 -6.64 0.36 -20.77
CA HIS A 224 -5.99 -0.25 -19.61
C HIS A 224 -6.39 0.47 -18.31
N LEU A 225 -6.40 1.81 -18.29
CA LEU A 225 -6.88 2.58 -17.13
C LEU A 225 -8.35 2.30 -16.81
N HIS A 226 -9.20 2.20 -17.82
CA HIS A 226 -10.63 1.87 -17.62
C HIS A 226 -10.80 0.51 -16.94
N GLN A 227 -10.10 -0.53 -17.42
CA GLN A 227 -10.10 -1.85 -16.80
C GLN A 227 -9.55 -1.81 -15.36
N LYS A 228 -8.42 -1.11 -15.17
CA LYS A 228 -7.74 -0.98 -13.87
C LYS A 228 -8.57 -0.20 -12.83
N SER A 229 -9.44 0.70 -13.27
CA SER A 229 -10.24 1.54 -12.39
C SER A 229 -11.41 0.81 -11.70
N GLY A 230 -11.88 -0.31 -12.26
CA GLY A 230 -13.11 -0.96 -11.78
C GLY A 230 -14.36 -0.08 -11.91
N ALA A 231 -14.32 0.95 -12.76
CA ALA A 231 -15.43 1.87 -13.00
C ALA A 231 -16.57 1.20 -13.76
N LEU A 232 -17.81 1.43 -13.31
CA LEU A 232 -19.03 0.94 -13.98
C LEU A 232 -19.42 1.77 -15.21
N SER A 233 -18.90 2.99 -15.33
CA SER A 233 -19.22 3.88 -16.45
C SER A 233 -18.74 3.27 -17.77
N PRO A 234 -19.51 3.40 -18.87
CA PRO A 234 -19.04 3.03 -20.20
C PRO A 234 -17.73 3.72 -20.55
N PHE A 235 -16.87 3.05 -21.33
CA PHE A 235 -15.55 3.56 -21.69
C PHE A 235 -15.58 4.99 -22.28
N LYS A 236 -16.58 5.33 -23.11
CA LYS A 236 -16.71 6.68 -23.68
C LYS A 236 -16.83 7.76 -22.60
N ARG A 237 -17.61 7.49 -21.54
CA ARG A 237 -17.79 8.41 -20.40
C ARG A 237 -16.51 8.49 -19.58
N PHE A 238 -15.88 7.35 -19.28
CA PHE A 238 -14.60 7.30 -18.60
C PHE A 238 -13.52 8.12 -19.33
N ALA A 239 -13.39 7.93 -20.64
CA ALA A 239 -12.43 8.66 -21.46
C ALA A 239 -12.74 10.15 -21.56
N PHE A 240 -14.02 10.54 -21.50
CA PHE A 240 -14.42 11.95 -21.41
C PHE A 240 -13.96 12.58 -20.10
N GLU A 241 -14.24 11.91 -18.97
CA GLU A 241 -13.81 12.38 -17.64
C GLU A 241 -12.29 12.41 -17.50
N LEU A 242 -11.57 11.42 -18.06
CA LEU A 242 -10.11 11.42 -18.04
C LEU A 242 -9.52 12.60 -18.83
N ARG A 243 -10.07 12.92 -20.00
CA ARG A 243 -9.67 14.13 -20.75
C ARG A 243 -9.97 15.42 -19.98
N ASP A 244 -11.07 15.44 -19.23
CA ASP A 244 -11.42 16.56 -18.38
C ASP A 244 -10.41 16.77 -17.24
N ILE A 245 -9.97 15.69 -16.60
CA ILE A 245 -8.91 15.71 -15.59
C ILE A 245 -7.60 16.21 -16.20
N ILE A 246 -7.20 15.70 -17.37
CA ILE A 246 -6.00 16.18 -18.09
C ILE A 246 -6.13 17.67 -18.41
N ARG A 247 -7.31 18.18 -18.79
CA ARG A 247 -7.49 19.60 -19.08
C ARG A 247 -7.37 20.48 -17.83
N ARG A 248 -7.96 20.03 -16.71
CA ARG A 248 -7.99 20.79 -15.44
C ARG A 248 -6.68 20.72 -14.66
N GLN A 249 -5.83 19.72 -14.90
CA GLN A 249 -4.57 19.47 -14.18
C GLN A 249 -4.71 19.47 -12.64
N PRO A 250 -5.67 18.75 -12.03
CA PRO A 250 -5.90 18.86 -10.60
C PRO A 250 -4.92 18.05 -9.75
N LEU A 251 -4.04 17.22 -10.34
CA LEU A 251 -3.21 16.27 -9.60
C LEU A 251 -1.99 16.97 -8.98
N PRO A 252 -1.89 17.07 -7.64
CA PRO A 252 -0.77 17.76 -7.02
C PRO A 252 0.55 17.05 -7.32
N GLY A 253 1.57 17.83 -7.69
CA GLY A 253 2.91 17.33 -7.98
C GLY A 253 3.08 16.63 -9.33
N TYR A 254 2.06 16.62 -10.21
CA TYR A 254 2.14 15.99 -11.53
C TYR A 254 1.53 16.85 -12.62
N THR A 255 2.13 16.80 -13.81
CA THR A 255 1.52 17.32 -15.03
C THR A 255 1.08 16.16 -15.90
N LEU A 256 -0.16 16.21 -16.39
CA LEU A 256 -0.76 15.22 -17.26
C LEU A 256 -0.73 15.65 -18.72
N PHE A 257 -0.62 14.70 -19.63
CA PHE A 257 -0.66 14.94 -21.06
C PHE A 257 -1.52 13.90 -21.76
N LEU A 258 -2.15 14.33 -22.85
CA LEU A 258 -2.84 13.45 -23.77
C LEU A 258 -1.90 13.18 -24.95
N GLU A 259 -1.56 11.93 -25.17
CA GLU A 259 -0.77 11.50 -26.33
C GLU A 259 -1.59 10.55 -27.19
N ILE A 260 -1.32 10.57 -28.50
CA ILE A 260 -1.86 9.58 -29.44
C ILE A 260 -0.66 8.85 -30.02
N ASP A 261 -0.61 7.53 -29.86
CA ASP A 261 0.48 6.75 -30.42
C ASP A 261 0.33 6.55 -31.94
N ALA A 262 1.38 6.04 -32.59
CA ALA A 262 1.36 5.79 -34.03
C ALA A 262 0.26 4.79 -34.47
N GLY A 263 -0.25 3.98 -33.54
CA GLY A 263 -1.37 3.06 -33.75
C GLY A 263 -2.75 3.67 -33.48
N GLY A 264 -2.83 4.98 -33.20
CA GLY A 264 -4.07 5.70 -32.91
C GLY A 264 -4.64 5.47 -31.50
N ARG A 265 -3.90 4.79 -30.61
CA ARG A 265 -4.32 4.60 -29.23
C ARG A 265 -4.14 5.88 -28.44
N THR A 266 -5.12 6.19 -27.60
CA THR A 266 -5.08 7.34 -26.70
C THR A 266 -4.36 6.96 -25.41
N LEU A 267 -3.26 7.65 -25.13
CA LEU A 267 -2.45 7.45 -23.94
C LEU A 267 -2.57 8.65 -22.99
N LEU A 268 -2.61 8.36 -21.70
CA LEU A 268 -2.33 9.32 -20.64
C LEU A 268 -0.82 9.25 -20.37
N ALA A 269 -0.12 10.34 -20.61
CA ALA A 269 1.24 10.51 -20.10
C ALA A 269 1.21 11.41 -18.85
N PHE A 270 2.17 11.24 -17.96
CA PHE A 270 2.36 12.16 -16.85
C PHE A 270 3.82 12.26 -16.44
N GLU A 271 4.21 13.43 -15.94
CA GLU A 271 5.55 13.71 -15.44
C GLU A 271 5.45 14.39 -14.06
N PRO A 272 6.35 14.09 -13.11
CA PRO A 272 6.41 14.82 -11.85
C PRO A 272 6.78 16.27 -12.12
N ILE A 273 6.09 17.20 -11.46
CA ILE A 273 6.45 18.62 -11.52
C ILE A 273 7.82 18.76 -10.84
N PRO A 274 8.85 19.28 -11.53
CA PRO A 274 10.14 19.52 -10.90
C PRO A 274 9.93 20.48 -9.74
N THR A 275 10.22 20.01 -8.52
CA THR A 275 10.19 20.88 -7.34
C THR A 275 11.17 22.02 -7.58
N CYS A 276 10.70 23.26 -7.47
CA CYS A 276 11.57 24.43 -7.49
C CYS A 276 12.32 24.46 -6.15
N GLY A 277 13.42 23.70 -6.10
CA GLY A 277 14.28 23.51 -4.94
C GLY A 277 15.38 22.52 -5.34
N LYS A 278 16.64 22.88 -5.12
CA LYS A 278 17.80 22.09 -5.54
C LYS A 278 17.61 20.62 -5.16
N ALA A 279 17.80 19.72 -6.14
CA ALA A 279 17.87 18.29 -5.90
C ALA A 279 18.94 18.05 -4.82
N VAL A 280 18.52 17.68 -3.62
CA VAL A 280 19.39 17.01 -2.68
C VAL A 280 19.54 15.59 -3.22
N ASP A 281 20.72 15.28 -3.74
CA ASP A 281 21.12 13.90 -3.95
C ASP A 281 20.88 13.15 -2.64
N GLY A 282 20.05 12.10 -2.68
CA GLY A 282 19.79 11.21 -1.55
C GLY A 282 21.00 10.34 -1.23
N PHE A 283 22.19 10.93 -1.17
CA PHE A 283 23.40 10.27 -0.69
C PHE A 283 23.43 10.41 0.83
N VAL A 284 22.88 9.42 1.53
CA VAL A 284 23.11 9.22 2.95
C VAL A 284 24.58 8.80 3.10
N PRO A 285 25.45 9.57 3.79
CA PRO A 285 26.82 9.15 4.00
C PRO A 285 26.84 7.95 4.94
N SER A 286 27.07 6.76 4.39
CA SER A 286 27.49 5.60 5.17
C SER A 286 28.81 5.94 5.85
N GLY A 287 28.81 5.96 7.18
CA GLY A 287 29.96 6.29 8.02
C GLY A 287 31.08 5.25 7.91
N THR A 288 31.82 5.27 6.80
CA THR A 288 33.07 4.53 6.66
C THR A 288 34.23 5.51 6.61
N ARG A 289 35.12 5.42 7.61
CA ARG A 289 36.38 6.18 7.67
C ARG A 289 37.31 5.68 6.57
N GLY A 290 37.59 6.53 5.59
CA GLY A 290 38.68 6.34 4.64
C GLY A 290 39.09 7.69 4.04
N ARG A 291 40.28 8.18 4.41
CA ARG A 291 40.90 9.38 3.84
C ARG A 291 41.20 9.13 2.36
N VAL A 292 40.79 10.05 1.48
CA VAL A 292 41.48 10.29 0.20
C VAL A 292 41.57 11.81 -0.04
N PRO A 293 42.73 12.36 -0.46
CA PRO A 293 43.01 13.80 -0.40
C PRO A 293 42.36 14.63 -1.51
N SER A 294 42.06 15.87 -1.13
CA SER A 294 41.61 17.00 -1.96
C SER A 294 42.65 17.46 -2.99
N GLY A 295 42.17 17.86 -4.17
CA GLY A 295 42.91 18.67 -5.15
C GLY A 295 42.01 19.76 -5.76
N THR A 296 42.02 20.94 -5.13
CA THR A 296 42.26 22.32 -5.66
C THR A 296 41.90 22.62 -7.14
N ALA A 297 41.33 23.75 -7.61
CA ALA A 297 40.67 24.98 -7.10
C ALA A 297 40.05 25.74 -8.34
N PRO A 298 39.83 27.08 -8.37
CA PRO A 298 38.50 27.72 -8.32
C PRO A 298 38.04 28.46 -9.61
N SER A 299 36.72 28.71 -9.64
CA SER A 299 35.93 29.81 -10.23
C SER A 299 36.07 30.21 -11.71
N CYS A 300 34.92 30.45 -12.37
CA CYS A 300 34.55 31.70 -13.04
C CYS A 300 33.05 31.66 -13.41
N GLN A 301 32.26 32.64 -12.95
CA GLN A 301 30.87 32.85 -13.36
C GLN A 301 30.79 33.45 -14.77
N ARG A 302 29.79 33.05 -15.57
CA ARG A 302 28.89 33.99 -16.28
C ARG A 302 27.64 33.27 -16.83
N GLU A 303 26.46 33.63 -16.36
CA GLU A 303 25.20 33.31 -17.03
C GLU A 303 25.07 34.11 -18.34
N PRO A 304 24.73 33.48 -19.48
CA PRO A 304 24.20 34.19 -20.64
C PRO A 304 22.68 34.39 -20.51
N LYS A 305 22.21 35.55 -20.96
CA LYS A 305 20.81 35.98 -20.99
C LYS A 305 19.89 34.98 -21.71
N ARG A 306 18.68 34.80 -21.16
CA ARG A 306 17.53 34.13 -21.79
C ARG A 306 17.32 34.62 -23.23
N ALA A 307 17.39 33.69 -24.18
CA ALA A 307 16.78 33.83 -25.49
C ALA A 307 15.60 32.85 -25.58
N LEU A 308 14.47 33.37 -26.05
CA LEU A 308 13.28 32.59 -26.41
C LEU A 308 13.65 31.59 -27.52
N THR A 309 13.55 30.29 -27.23
CA THR A 309 13.60 29.25 -28.27
C THR A 309 12.21 28.67 -28.46
N HIS A 310 11.65 28.95 -29.64
CA HIS A 310 10.59 28.17 -30.26
C HIS A 310 11.16 26.75 -30.48
N ASP A 311 10.69 25.75 -29.74
CA ASP A 311 11.12 24.36 -29.94
C ASP A 311 10.12 23.62 -30.83
N THR A 312 10.49 23.47 -32.09
CA THR A 312 9.80 22.60 -33.06
C THR A 312 10.43 21.21 -32.96
N LYS A 313 10.06 20.43 -31.95
CA LYS A 313 10.46 19.01 -31.84
C LYS A 313 9.24 18.10 -31.83
N SER A 314 8.83 17.74 -33.05
CA SER A 314 8.04 16.53 -33.32
C SER A 314 9.00 15.34 -33.40
N GLU A 315 9.55 14.91 -32.27
CA GLU A 315 10.14 13.58 -32.14
C GLU A 315 9.26 12.78 -31.19
N ASN A 316 8.53 11.81 -31.74
CA ASN A 316 7.77 10.85 -30.94
C ASN A 316 8.75 10.08 -30.05
N ARG A 317 8.70 10.36 -28.74
CA ARG A 317 9.55 9.69 -27.74
C ARG A 317 9.24 8.20 -27.72
N VAL A 318 10.29 7.38 -27.61
CA VAL A 318 10.20 5.91 -27.61
C VAL A 318 9.21 5.44 -26.54
N LEU A 319 8.25 4.63 -26.98
CA LEU A 319 7.20 4.05 -26.15
C LEU A 319 7.81 3.03 -25.19
N ASN A 320 7.48 3.13 -23.89
CA ASN A 320 7.71 2.05 -22.93
C ASN A 320 6.68 0.93 -23.16
N LEU A 321 6.70 0.31 -24.33
CA LEU A 321 5.77 -0.78 -24.71
C LEU A 321 6.09 -2.10 -23.99
N GLU A 322 7.27 -2.23 -23.37
CA GLU A 322 7.76 -3.48 -22.77
C GLU A 322 7.75 -3.52 -21.23
N SER A 323 6.97 -2.68 -20.54
CA SER A 323 6.88 -2.75 -19.06
C SER A 323 5.54 -3.28 -18.54
N ASN A 324 4.72 -3.85 -19.43
CA ASN A 324 3.38 -4.37 -19.10
C ASN A 324 3.37 -5.76 -18.46
N ARG A 325 4.53 -6.32 -18.12
CA ARG A 325 4.65 -7.43 -17.17
C ARG A 325 5.77 -7.10 -16.18
N GLU A 326 5.37 -6.95 -14.91
CA GLU A 326 6.20 -7.31 -13.76
C GLU A 326 7.42 -6.45 -13.37
N SER A 327 7.68 -5.26 -13.92
CA SER A 327 8.95 -4.56 -13.56
C SER A 327 9.10 -4.13 -12.09
N ASN A 328 8.02 -3.94 -11.32
CA ASN A 328 8.12 -3.73 -9.85
C ASN A 328 7.88 -5.00 -9.03
N PHE A 329 7.52 -6.12 -9.67
CA PHE A 329 7.31 -7.42 -9.02
C PHE A 329 8.53 -8.34 -9.18
N GLU A 330 9.20 -8.33 -10.34
CA GLU A 330 10.42 -9.11 -10.60
C GLU A 330 11.62 -8.64 -9.78
N GLU A 331 11.77 -7.33 -9.56
CA GLU A 331 12.82 -6.80 -8.67
C GLU A 331 12.63 -7.33 -7.23
N ARG A 332 11.38 -7.50 -6.79
CA ARG A 332 11.02 -8.06 -5.47
C ARG A 332 11.20 -9.57 -5.37
N ALA A 333 10.91 -10.32 -6.43
CA ALA A 333 11.19 -11.76 -6.45
C ALA A 333 12.69 -12.01 -6.25
N ARG A 334 13.54 -11.22 -6.91
CA ARG A 334 15.00 -11.30 -6.77
C ARG A 334 15.48 -10.86 -5.38
N ASP A 335 14.90 -9.82 -4.79
CA ASP A 335 15.28 -9.37 -3.45
C ASP A 335 14.89 -10.37 -2.35
N VAL A 336 13.71 -10.99 -2.45
CA VAL A 336 13.28 -12.06 -1.53
C VAL A 336 14.16 -13.31 -1.72
N GLU A 337 14.45 -13.71 -2.95
CA GLU A 337 15.39 -14.80 -3.22
C GLU A 337 16.79 -14.53 -2.67
N ASN A 338 17.28 -13.28 -2.78
CA ASN A 338 18.55 -12.86 -2.21
C ASN A 338 18.54 -12.92 -0.68
N LEU A 339 17.44 -12.53 -0.03
CA LEU A 339 17.27 -12.60 1.43
C LEU A 339 17.24 -14.05 1.92
N VAL A 340 16.52 -14.93 1.21
CA VAL A 340 16.45 -16.38 1.51
C VAL A 340 17.83 -17.02 1.31
N ARG A 341 18.56 -16.63 0.26
CA ARG A 341 19.93 -17.12 0.00
C ARG A 341 20.92 -16.64 1.05
N GLN A 342 20.78 -15.40 1.55
CA GLN A 342 21.58 -14.89 2.67
C GLN A 342 21.26 -15.61 3.99
N ALA A 343 19.99 -15.89 4.28
CA ALA A 343 19.58 -16.64 5.46
C ALA A 343 20.11 -18.10 5.43
N ALA A 344 20.02 -18.75 4.27
CA ALA A 344 20.58 -20.10 4.07
C ALA A 344 22.11 -20.12 4.25
N ASN A 345 22.81 -19.10 3.74
CA ASN A 345 24.26 -18.96 3.93
C ASN A 345 24.62 -18.72 5.41
N ALA A 346 23.87 -17.90 6.14
CA ALA A 346 24.09 -17.67 7.58
C ALA A 346 23.89 -18.95 8.42
N LEU A 347 22.91 -19.78 8.06
CA LEU A 347 22.65 -21.08 8.69
C LEU A 347 23.75 -22.12 8.37
N SER A 348 24.29 -22.09 7.15
CA SER A 348 25.41 -22.98 6.76
C SER A 348 26.71 -22.65 7.50
N VAL A 349 26.96 -21.35 7.78
CA VAL A 349 28.14 -20.87 8.52
C VAL A 349 28.03 -21.24 10.01
N THR A 350 26.82 -21.21 10.59
CA THR A 350 26.59 -21.65 11.97
C THR A 350 26.64 -23.18 12.12
N GLY A 351 26.23 -23.93 11.09
CA GLY A 351 26.41 -25.39 11.03
C GLY A 351 27.87 -25.83 10.96
N LYS A 352 28.70 -25.13 10.16
CA LYS A 352 30.15 -25.40 10.06
C LYS A 352 30.92 -25.12 11.35
N ARG A 353 30.45 -24.18 12.17
CA ARG A 353 31.07 -23.82 13.46
C ARG A 353 30.78 -24.84 14.57
N ARG A 354 29.78 -25.71 14.40
CA ARG A 354 29.40 -26.76 15.36
C ARG A 354 30.07 -28.11 15.09
N ALA A 355 30.79 -28.26 13.97
CA ALA A 355 31.37 -29.52 13.52
C ALA A 355 32.82 -29.77 13.97
N ASN A 356 33.44 -28.90 14.77
CA ASN A 356 34.76 -29.14 15.35
C ASN A 356 34.74 -29.07 16.88
N PRO A 357 34.73 -30.22 17.56
CA PRO A 357 35.41 -30.37 18.83
C PRO A 357 36.51 -31.44 18.72
N SER A 358 37.75 -31.01 18.94
CA SER A 358 38.90 -31.88 19.17
C SER A 358 38.73 -32.66 20.48
N ALA A 359 38.88 -33.98 20.42
CA ALA A 359 38.92 -34.92 21.55
C ALA A 359 40.22 -34.76 22.39
N PRO A 360 40.30 -35.34 23.61
CA PRO A 360 40.74 -36.75 23.67
C PRO A 360 40.12 -37.64 24.78
N ALA A 361 40.28 -38.95 24.53
CA ALA A 361 40.52 -40.09 25.43
C ALA A 361 39.37 -40.78 26.20
N SER A 362 39.27 -42.08 25.90
CA SER A 362 38.44 -43.22 26.32
C SER A 362 38.61 -43.73 27.77
N THR A 363 37.57 -44.33 28.37
CA THR A 363 37.42 -45.81 28.62
C THR A 363 36.16 -46.19 29.43
N GLY A 364 35.45 -47.25 28.95
CA GLY A 364 34.53 -48.19 29.66
C GLY A 364 33.17 -47.66 30.17
N SER A 365 32.05 -48.40 30.26
CA SER A 365 31.51 -49.68 29.74
C SER A 365 30.08 -49.85 30.31
N GLY A 366 29.13 -50.43 29.54
CA GLY A 366 27.86 -51.03 30.04
C GLY A 366 26.56 -50.30 29.64
N THR A 367 25.80 -50.78 28.63
CA THR A 367 24.53 -51.57 28.71
C THR A 367 23.30 -50.79 29.23
N ALA A 368 22.09 -50.77 28.67
CA ALA A 368 21.43 -51.44 27.54
C ALA A 368 20.06 -50.73 27.27
N ASP A 369 19.47 -51.01 26.10
CA ASP A 369 18.04 -50.99 25.67
C ASP A 369 17.20 -49.70 25.80
N ALA A 370 16.82 -49.02 24.70
CA ALA A 370 15.84 -49.35 23.65
C ALA A 370 14.36 -49.23 24.08
N HIS A 371 13.64 -48.21 23.57
CA HIS A 371 12.26 -48.35 23.07
C HIS A 371 11.82 -47.15 22.20
N SER A 372 10.95 -47.50 21.26
CA SER A 372 10.63 -46.86 19.99
C SER A 372 9.54 -45.76 20.04
N LEU A 373 9.56 -44.89 19.03
CA LEU A 373 8.51 -43.93 18.66
C LEU A 373 7.33 -44.62 17.93
N PRO A 374 6.09 -44.11 18.04
CA PRO A 374 5.01 -44.42 17.09
C PRO A 374 4.74 -43.30 16.07
N GLN A 375 4.41 -43.74 14.84
CA GLN A 375 4.01 -42.97 13.66
C GLN A 375 2.52 -42.57 13.66
N LEU A 376 2.17 -41.52 12.91
CA LEU A 376 0.83 -41.06 12.57
C LEU A 376 0.40 -41.56 11.17
N PRO A 377 -0.90 -41.84 10.92
CA PRO A 377 -1.39 -42.31 9.61
C PRO A 377 -1.94 -41.16 8.75
N PHE A 378 -1.87 -41.31 7.41
CA PHE A 378 -2.99 -41.24 6.46
C PHE A 378 -2.47 -41.11 5.01
N ASP A 379 -2.71 -42.16 4.20
CA ASP A 379 -2.54 -42.21 2.74
C ASP A 379 -3.72 -41.57 1.99
N PRO A 380 -3.54 -41.09 0.74
CA PRO A 380 -4.60 -40.99 -0.26
C PRO A 380 -4.53 -42.12 -1.30
N ARG A 381 -5.68 -42.80 -1.54
CA ARG A 381 -5.86 -43.77 -2.64
C ARG A 381 -6.31 -43.06 -3.93
N ALA A 382 -5.71 -43.46 -5.05
CA ALA A 382 -6.18 -43.19 -6.41
C ALA A 382 -6.41 -44.52 -7.17
N GLY A 383 -7.46 -44.56 -7.98
CA GLY A 383 -7.48 -45.22 -9.29
C GLY A 383 -7.72 -46.74 -9.35
N GLY A 384 -8.77 -47.14 -10.09
CA GLY A 384 -8.93 -48.50 -10.61
C GLY A 384 -10.16 -48.64 -11.50
N ARG A 385 -9.95 -48.80 -12.81
CA ARG A 385 -10.94 -49.14 -13.85
C ARG A 385 -11.68 -50.46 -13.56
N ARG A 386 -12.97 -50.52 -13.88
CA ARG A 386 -13.53 -51.40 -14.92
C ARG A 386 -14.88 -50.88 -15.37
#